data_AF-A0A399EGF8-F1
#
_entry.id   AF-A0A399EGF8-F1
#
_cell.length_a   1.000
_cell.length_b   1.000
_cell.length_c   1.000
_cell.angle_alpha   90.00
_cell.angle_beta   90.00
_cell.angle_gamma   90.00
#
_symmetry.space_group_name_H-M   'P 1'
#
loop_
_entity.id
_entity.type
_entity.pdbx_description
1 polymer ?
#
loop_
_entity_poly.entity_id
_entity_poly.type
_entity_poly.pdbx_seq_one_letter_code
_entity_poly.pdbx_strand_id
1 'polypeptide(L)'
;MSRRIAPIDWAESAEELEELYRREKHLERRKRLQAMWLVRRGKEAQEAAKKVGIGRKTLSRWLGWYRAGGSKSAEPGWMKANSWN
;
A
#
# COMPACT_ATOMS: atom_id res chain seq x y z
N MET A 1 -3.99 -21.72 1.45
CA MET A 1 -3.73 -21.21 2.82
C MET A 1 -3.54 -19.70 2.78
N SER A 2 -4.57 -18.95 3.17
CA SER A 2 -4.58 -17.49 3.19
C SER A 2 -3.69 -16.94 4.29
N ARG A 3 -2.53 -16.37 3.92
CA ARG A 3 -1.70 -15.63 4.87
C ARG A 3 -2.28 -14.22 5.01
N ARG A 4 -3.08 -14.00 6.05
CA ARG A 4 -3.42 -12.65 6.51
C ARG A 4 -2.13 -11.91 6.82
N ILE A 5 -2.04 -10.66 6.38
CA ILE A 5 -0.92 -9.81 6.79
C ILE A 5 -1.13 -9.47 8.26
N ALA A 6 -0.05 -9.55 9.03
CA ALA A 6 -0.06 -9.18 10.44
C ALA A 6 -0.62 -7.76 10.61
N PRO A 7 -1.28 -7.45 11.73
CA PRO A 7 -1.75 -6.09 11.99
C PRO A 7 -0.59 -5.11 11.82
N ILE A 8 -0.80 -4.12 10.96
CA ILE A 8 0.11 -3.01 10.73
C ILE A 8 -0.46 -1.85 11.51
N ASP A 9 0.36 -1.13 12.27
CA ASP A 9 -0.03 0.17 12.83
C ASP A 9 -0.07 1.18 11.70
N TRP A 10 -1.27 1.39 11.19
CA TRP A 10 -1.53 2.38 10.15
C TRP A 10 -1.58 3.76 10.81
N ALA A 11 -0.81 4.71 10.27
CA ALA A 11 -0.92 6.10 10.66
C ALA A 11 -2.25 6.70 10.17
N GLU A 12 -2.69 6.28 8.98
CA GLU A 12 -3.93 6.72 8.35
C GLU A 12 -5.09 5.72 8.57
N SER A 13 -6.28 6.29 8.70
CA SER A 13 -7.55 5.56 8.66
C SER A 13 -7.84 5.00 7.26
N ALA A 14 -8.82 4.09 7.18
CA ALA A 14 -9.20 3.52 5.87
C ALA A 14 -9.80 4.60 4.95
N GLU A 15 -10.46 5.58 5.55
CA GLU A 15 -11.11 6.72 4.91
C GLU A 15 -10.09 7.69 4.33
N GLU A 16 -9.02 8.00 5.08
CA GLU A 16 -7.92 8.84 4.59
C GLU A 16 -7.18 8.19 3.42
N LEU A 17 -6.90 6.89 3.49
CA LEU A 17 -6.33 6.14 2.36
C LEU A 17 -7.28 6.13 1.15
N GLU A 18 -8.59 6.14 1.39
CA GLU A 18 -9.58 6.28 0.34
C GLU A 18 -9.51 7.64 -0.35
N GLU A 19 -9.50 8.72 0.42
CA GLU A 19 -9.37 10.07 -0.12
C GLU A 19 -8.05 10.26 -0.88
N LEU A 20 -6.95 9.76 -0.32
CA LEU A 20 -5.64 9.82 -0.98
C LEU A 20 -5.66 9.06 -2.31
N TYR A 21 -6.24 7.85 -2.38
CA TYR A 21 -6.33 7.14 -3.67
C TYR A 21 -7.20 7.91 -4.66
N ARG A 22 -8.27 8.56 -4.21
CA ARG A 22 -9.20 9.30 -5.08
C ARG A 22 -8.57 10.57 -5.62
N ARG A 23 -7.76 11.26 -4.81
CA ARG A 23 -7.06 12.50 -5.19
C ARG A 23 -5.82 12.23 -6.04
N GLU A 24 -5.20 11.07 -5.89
CA GLU A 24 -3.99 10.72 -6.63
C GLU A 24 -4.27 10.51 -8.13
N LYS A 25 -3.55 11.28 -8.95
CA LYS A 25 -3.66 11.26 -10.41
C LYS A 25 -2.68 10.27 -11.04
N HIS A 26 -1.58 9.96 -10.37
CA HIS A 26 -0.57 9.06 -10.89
C HIS A 26 -1.01 7.60 -10.76
N LEU A 27 -1.19 6.90 -11.89
CA LEU A 27 -1.75 5.54 -11.93
C LEU A 27 -1.02 4.55 -11.02
N GLU A 28 0.31 4.56 -11.01
CA GLU A 28 1.09 3.64 -10.15
C GLU A 28 0.95 3.95 -8.65
N ARG A 29 0.86 5.24 -8.29
CA ARG A 29 0.64 5.65 -6.89
C ARG A 29 -0.78 5.30 -6.45
N ARG A 30 -1.76 5.48 -7.35
CA ARG A 30 -3.15 5.10 -7.15
C ARG A 30 -3.31 3.60 -6.92
N LYS A 31 -2.68 2.75 -7.75
CA LYS A 31 -2.68 1.28 -7.56
C LYS A 31 -2.11 0.90 -6.20
N ARG A 32 -1.02 1.56 -5.77
CA ARG A 32 -0.41 1.32 -4.46
C ARG A 32 -1.34 1.69 -3.31
N LEU A 33 -1.91 2.90 -3.34
CA LEU A 33 -2.86 3.37 -2.33
C LEU A 33 -4.09 2.46 -2.27
N GLN A 34 -4.62 2.04 -3.43
CA GLN A 34 -5.72 1.10 -3.51
C GLN A 34 -5.37 -0.25 -2.88
N ALA A 35 -4.17 -0.78 -3.11
CA ALA A 35 -3.74 -2.04 -2.52
C ALA A 35 -3.61 -1.95 -0.98
N MET A 36 -3.03 -0.85 -0.49
CA MET A 36 -2.91 -0.57 0.95
C MET A 36 -4.28 -0.42 1.61
N TRP A 37 -5.18 0.35 0.99
CA TRP A 37 -6.57 0.51 1.43
C TRP A 37 -7.31 -0.83 1.54
N LEU A 38 -7.17 -1.71 0.54
CA LEU A 38 -7.80 -3.03 0.57
C LEU A 38 -7.29 -3.86 1.75
N VAL A 39 -5.98 -3.88 1.99
CA VAL A 39 -5.39 -4.59 3.14
C VAL A 39 -5.85 -3.97 4.46
N ARG A 40 -5.93 -2.63 4.54
CA ARG A 40 -6.43 -1.90 5.71
C ARG A 40 -7.89 -2.26 6.04
N ARG A 41 -8.72 -2.50 5.02
CA ARG A 41 -10.11 -2.99 5.16
C ARG A 41 -10.21 -4.47 5.55
N GLY A 42 -9.08 -5.14 5.79
CA GLY A 42 -9.02 -6.55 6.16
C GLY A 42 -9.08 -7.51 4.97
N LYS A 43 -8.94 -7.02 3.73
CA LYS A 43 -8.80 -7.92 2.57
C LYS A 43 -7.46 -8.64 2.61
N GLU A 44 -7.45 -9.84 2.06
CA GLU A 44 -6.23 -10.61 1.93
C GLU A 44 -5.27 -9.93 0.97
N ALA A 45 -3.97 -9.96 1.29
CA ALA A 45 -2.95 -9.34 0.45
C ALA A 45 -2.90 -9.92 -0.97
N GLN A 46 -3.23 -11.20 -1.13
CA GLN A 46 -3.28 -11.82 -2.45
C GLN A 46 -4.41 -11.24 -3.30
N GLU A 47 -5.61 -11.15 -2.72
CA GLU A 47 -6.78 -10.54 -3.38
C GLU A 47 -6.57 -9.05 -3.65
N ALA A 48 -6.01 -8.32 -2.69
CA ALA A 48 -5.68 -6.91 -2.84
C ALA A 48 -4.66 -6.68 -3.96
N ALA A 49 -3.60 -7.50 -4.01
CA ALA A 49 -2.57 -7.43 -5.04
C ALA A 49 -3.14 -7.75 -6.43
N LYS A 50 -3.96 -8.82 -6.53
CA LYS A 50 -4.63 -9.21 -7.78
C LYS A 50 -5.55 -8.11 -8.29
N LYS A 51 -6.28 -7.44 -7.40
CA LYS A 51 -7.22 -6.36 -7.75
C LYS A 51 -6.54 -5.13 -8.35
N VAL A 52 -5.28 -4.88 -7.98
CA VAL A 52 -4.49 -3.76 -8.52
C VAL A 52 -3.50 -4.20 -9.62
N GLY A 53 -3.47 -5.49 -9.96
CA GLY A 53 -2.60 -6.05 -10.99
C GLY A 53 -1.14 -6.25 -10.60
N ILE A 54 -0.83 -6.44 -9.31
CA ILE A 54 0.54 -6.68 -8.84
C ILE A 54 0.70 -8.06 -8.18
N GLY A 55 1.95 -8.49 -8.04
CA GLY A 55 2.28 -9.71 -7.29
C GLY A 55 2.14 -9.53 -5.77
N ARG A 56 1.73 -10.59 -5.07
CA ARG A 56 1.64 -10.62 -3.59
C ARG A 56 2.97 -10.22 -2.90
N LYS A 57 4.12 -10.66 -3.44
CA LYS A 57 5.45 -10.32 -2.89
C LYS A 57 5.70 -8.82 -2.94
N THR A 58 5.31 -8.17 -4.04
CA THR A 58 5.40 -6.71 -4.21
C THR A 58 4.58 -5.98 -3.15
N LEU A 59 3.31 -6.38 -2.95
CA LEU A 59 2.47 -5.79 -1.91
C LEU A 59 3.05 -6.02 -0.50
N SER A 60 3.55 -7.23 -0.22
CA SER A 60 4.14 -7.56 1.07
C SER A 60 5.39 -6.70 1.35
N ARG A 61 6.20 -6.43 0.32
CA ARG A 61 7.37 -5.54 0.42
C ARG A 61 6.97 -4.09 0.70
N TRP A 62 5.94 -3.59 0.03
CA TRP A 62 5.42 -2.23 0.29
C TRP A 62 4.92 -2.07 1.72
N LEU A 63 4.21 -3.07 2.23
CA LEU A 63 3.70 -3.07 3.60
C LEU A 63 4.84 -3.20 4.63
N GLY A 64 5.89 -3.96 4.30
CA GLY A 64 7.13 -4.00 5.07
C GLY A 64 7.81 -2.64 5.16
N TRP A 65 7.89 -1.90 4.04
CA TRP A 65 8.43 -0.54 4.02
C TRP A 65 7.57 0.46 4.80
N TYR A 66 6.25 0.37 4.65
CA TYR A 66 5.33 1.20 5.41
C TYR A 66 5.48 0.98 6.92
N ARG A 67 5.57 -0.29 7.35
CA ARG A 67 5.82 -0.65 8.75
C ARG A 67 7.19 -0.16 9.26
N ALA A 68 8.23 -0.24 8.44
CA ALA A 68 9.58 0.14 8.82
C ALA A 68 9.83 1.66 8.82
N GLY A 69 9.00 2.43 8.13
CA GLY A 69 9.21 3.85 7.86
C GLY A 69 8.04 4.74 8.27
N GLY A 70 7.30 4.38 9.32
CA GLY A 70 6.28 5.24 9.90
C GLY A 70 6.81 6.67 10.08
N SER A 71 6.28 7.59 9.27
CA SER A 71 6.22 9.04 9.51
C SER A 71 7.50 9.76 9.99
N LYS A 72 8.68 9.44 9.44
CA LYS A 72 9.88 10.31 9.57
C LYS A 72 10.68 10.41 8.27
N SER A 73 10.10 11.07 7.27
CA SER A 73 10.81 11.95 6.34
C SER A 73 9.79 12.70 5.50
N ALA A 74 9.93 14.03 5.47
CA ALA A 74 9.24 14.89 4.53
C ALA A 74 9.47 14.35 3.11
N GLU A 75 8.38 13.99 2.44
CA GLU A 75 8.32 13.17 1.22
C GLU A 75 8.88 11.73 1.38
N PRO A 76 8.03 10.68 1.32
CA PRO A 76 8.54 9.33 1.54
C PRO A 76 9.47 8.92 0.40
N GLY A 77 10.69 8.48 0.73
CA GLY A 77 11.63 7.91 -0.24
C GLY A 77 11.07 6.72 -1.05
N TRP A 78 9.99 6.06 -0.58
CA TRP A 78 9.25 5.05 -1.36
C TRP A 78 8.34 5.64 -2.46
N MET A 79 8.08 6.96 -2.46
CA MET A 79 7.46 7.71 -3.57
C MET A 79 8.47 8.20 -4.61
N LYS A 80 9.76 8.36 -4.25
CA LYS A 80 10.83 8.78 -5.17
C LYS A 80 11.70 7.63 -5.71
N ALA A 81 11.83 6.53 -4.98
CA ALA A 81 12.64 5.39 -5.40
C ALA A 81 11.81 4.35 -6.15
N ASN A 82 11.79 4.50 -7.48
CA ASN A 82 11.77 3.49 -8.55
C ASN A 82 10.76 3.92 -9.64
N SER A 83 11.13 4.49 -10.80
CA SER A 83 12.06 3.97 -11.82
C SER A 83 12.30 2.47 -11.69
N TRP A 84 11.82 1.69 -12.65
CA TRP A 84 12.39 0.44 -13.18
C TRP A 84 11.24 -0.45 -13.66
N ASN A 85 11.08 -0.44 -14.99
CA ASN A 85 10.78 -1.57 -15.86
C ASN A 85 9.49 -2.37 -15.63
#